data_AF-A0A1G7X1M2-F1
#
_entry.id   AF-A0A1G7X1M2-F1
#
_cell.length_a   1.000
_cell.length_b   1.000
_cell.length_c   1.000
_cell.angle_alpha   90.00
_cell.angle_beta   90.00
_cell.angle_gamma   90.00
#
_symmetry.space_group_name_H-M   'P 1'
#
loop_
_entity.id
_entity.type
_entity.pdbx_description
1 polymer ?
#
loop_
_entity_poly.entity_id
_entity_poly.type
_entity_poly.pdbx_seq_one_letter_code
_entity_poly.pdbx_strand_id
1 'polypeptide(L)'
;MPRPLFLAAAVAVLLASPAAAQSPEAAFGILDGCRVAQTLDDGRALVLDCGTLAPAQVAAHYEEKLAEAGYQTVHATRAAGLTMILFDGHGQRGTLAVAAEDGATGVSIGFTAP
;
A
#
# COMPACT_ATOMS: atom_id res chain seq x y z
N MET A 1 -37.48 15.72 42.54
CA MET A 1 -36.82 15.99 41.25
C MET A 1 -35.64 15.04 41.07
N PRO A 2 -35.74 13.97 40.25
CA PRO A 2 -34.57 13.27 39.74
C PRO A 2 -34.22 13.77 38.32
N ARG A 3 -32.92 14.02 38.09
CA ARG A 3 -32.33 14.53 36.84
C ARG A 3 -32.35 13.42 35.78
N PRO A 4 -32.62 13.73 34.49
CA PRO A 4 -32.46 12.75 33.42
C PRO A 4 -30.96 12.54 33.13
N LEU A 5 -30.51 11.29 33.25
CA LEU A 5 -29.23 10.84 32.70
C LEU A 5 -29.42 10.68 31.19
N PHE A 6 -29.07 11.72 30.42
CA PHE A 6 -28.81 11.57 29.00
C PHE A 6 -27.53 10.75 28.85
N LEU A 7 -27.66 9.47 28.50
CA LEU A 7 -26.58 8.69 27.92
C LEU A 7 -26.28 9.30 26.54
N ALA A 8 -25.28 10.18 26.48
CA ALA A 8 -24.66 10.54 25.21
C ALA A 8 -23.89 9.32 24.71
N ALA A 9 -24.45 8.60 23.74
CA ALA A 9 -23.73 7.63 22.96
C ALA A 9 -22.63 8.38 22.19
N ALA A 10 -21.41 8.33 22.71
CA ALA A 10 -20.22 8.75 21.99
C ALA A 10 -20.02 7.77 20.83
N VAL A 11 -20.57 8.10 19.66
CA VAL A 11 -20.17 7.48 18.40
C VAL A 11 -18.72 7.92 18.18
N ALA A 12 -17.79 7.06 18.58
CA ALA A 12 -16.40 7.18 18.16
C ALA A 12 -16.38 6.94 16.65
N VAL A 13 -16.49 8.02 15.88
CA VAL A 13 -16.01 8.03 14.51
C VAL A 13 -14.50 7.80 14.63
N LEU A 14 -14.07 6.55 14.44
CA LEU A 14 -12.69 6.30 14.07
C LEU A 14 -12.50 7.02 12.74
N LEU A 15 -12.01 8.26 12.83
CA LEU A 15 -11.34 8.92 11.73
C LEU A 15 -10.14 8.02 11.42
N ALA A 16 -10.32 7.05 10.52
CA ALA A 16 -9.21 6.48 9.80
C ALA A 16 -8.44 7.67 9.25
N SER A 17 -7.31 7.98 9.89
CA SER A 17 -6.46 9.08 9.47
C SER A 17 -6.21 8.89 7.97
N PRO A 18 -6.35 9.95 7.16
CA PRO A 18 -6.13 9.83 5.73
C PRO A 18 -4.74 9.23 5.53
N ALA A 19 -4.52 8.50 4.45
CA ALA A 19 -3.26 7.91 4.02
C ALA A 19 -2.09 8.92 3.84
N ALA A 20 -2.21 10.12 4.44
CA ALA A 20 -1.21 11.15 4.59
C ALA A 20 0.05 10.60 5.27
N ALA A 21 1.09 10.44 4.45
CA ALA A 21 2.49 10.31 4.84
C ALA A 21 2.89 9.06 5.63
N GLN A 22 2.19 7.94 5.46
CA GLN A 22 2.70 6.66 5.94
C GLN A 22 3.63 6.06 4.88
N SER A 23 4.81 5.60 5.27
CA SER A 23 5.72 4.90 4.37
C SER A 23 5.02 3.67 3.78
N PRO A 24 5.33 3.24 2.54
CA PRO A 24 4.72 2.04 1.95
C PRO A 24 4.83 0.81 2.85
N GLU A 25 5.92 0.69 3.60
CA GLU A 25 6.12 -0.37 4.58
C GLU A 25 5.08 -0.34 5.70
N ALA A 26 4.80 0.84 6.28
CA ALA A 26 3.80 0.99 7.33
C ALA A 26 2.38 0.78 6.79
N ALA A 27 2.13 1.18 5.54
CA ALA A 27 0.82 1.10 4.91
C ALA A 27 0.42 -0.33 4.49
N PHE A 28 1.36 -1.15 4.01
CA PHE A 28 1.04 -2.47 3.44
C PHE A 28 1.74 -3.64 4.09
N GLY A 29 2.74 -3.39 4.95
CA GLY A 29 3.62 -4.42 5.46
C GLY A 29 4.53 -5.02 4.38
N ILE A 30 5.37 -5.97 4.81
CA ILE A 30 6.25 -6.73 3.94
C ILE A 30 5.73 -8.16 3.91
N LEU A 31 5.49 -8.68 2.70
CA LEU A 31 5.08 -10.07 2.51
C LEU A 31 6.16 -11.02 3.06
N ASP A 32 5.74 -12.08 3.76
CA ASP A 32 6.66 -13.11 4.24
C ASP A 32 7.49 -13.69 3.09
N GLY A 33 8.81 -13.72 3.27
CA GLY A 33 9.77 -14.12 2.23
C GLY A 33 10.28 -12.96 1.37
N CYS A 34 9.71 -11.77 1.50
CA CYS A 34 10.30 -10.53 0.99
C CYS A 34 11.13 -9.81 2.06
N ARG A 35 12.10 -9.02 1.64
CA ARG A 35 12.91 -8.14 2.48
C ARG A 35 13.05 -6.76 1.86
N VAL A 36 13.21 -5.73 2.67
CA VAL A 36 13.57 -4.39 2.17
C VAL A 36 14.97 -4.45 1.57
N ALA A 37 15.08 -4.20 0.28
CA ALA A 37 16.35 -4.03 -0.41
C ALA A 37 16.79 -2.55 -0.36
N GLN A 38 15.84 -1.63 -0.51
CA GLN A 38 16.13 -0.20 -0.51
C GLN A 38 14.92 0.62 -0.05
N THR A 39 15.20 1.70 0.69
CA THR A 39 14.23 2.74 1.02
C THR A 39 14.67 4.03 0.32
N LEU A 40 13.75 4.67 -0.39
CA LEU A 40 13.98 5.82 -1.26
C LEU A 40 13.07 6.99 -0.86
N ASP A 41 13.43 8.20 -1.29
CA ASP A 41 12.61 9.41 -1.15
C ASP A 41 12.12 9.67 0.29
N ASP A 42 13.02 9.53 1.27
CA ASP A 42 12.73 9.68 2.70
C ASP A 42 11.65 8.71 3.22
N GLY A 43 11.58 7.51 2.64
CA GLY A 43 10.60 6.49 3.01
C GLY A 43 9.29 6.55 2.23
N ARG A 44 9.20 7.41 1.21
CA ARG A 44 8.03 7.46 0.32
C ARG A 44 8.08 6.40 -0.77
N ALA A 45 9.23 5.81 -1.03
CA ALA A 45 9.38 4.67 -1.92
C ALA A 45 10.17 3.53 -1.28
N LEU A 46 9.78 2.31 -1.60
CA LEU A 46 10.30 1.07 -1.05
C LEU A 46 10.58 0.10 -2.18
N VAL A 47 11.75 -0.52 -2.15
CA VAL A 47 12.12 -1.61 -3.04
C VAL A 47 12.29 -2.87 -2.19
N LEU A 48 11.58 -3.93 -2.57
CA LEU A 48 11.62 -5.21 -1.91
C LEU A 48 12.25 -6.27 -2.82
N ASP A 49 13.03 -7.14 -2.21
CA ASP A 49 13.52 -8.37 -2.81
C ASP A 49 12.70 -9.53 -2.24
N CYS A 50 11.92 -10.17 -3.11
CA CYS A 50 11.03 -11.29 -2.79
C CYS A 50 11.62 -12.65 -3.21
N GLY A 51 12.90 -12.69 -3.61
CA GLY A 51 13.59 -13.91 -3.99
C GLY A 51 12.82 -14.70 -5.04
N THR A 52 12.57 -15.98 -4.79
CA THR A 52 11.94 -16.90 -5.75
C THR A 52 10.41 -16.90 -5.71
N LEU A 53 9.78 -16.00 -4.95
CA LEU A 53 8.32 -15.88 -4.93
C LEU A 53 7.78 -15.57 -6.32
N ALA A 54 6.67 -16.20 -6.71
CA ALA A 54 6.11 -15.98 -8.04
C ALA A 54 5.59 -14.52 -8.16
N PRO A 55 5.93 -13.78 -9.23
CA PRO A 55 5.47 -12.40 -9.42
C PRO A 55 3.95 -12.22 -9.30
N ALA A 56 3.19 -13.19 -9.80
CA ALA A 56 1.72 -13.16 -9.72
C ALA A 56 1.20 -13.27 -8.28
N GLN A 57 1.86 -14.06 -7.42
CA GLN A 57 1.51 -14.18 -6.00
C GLN A 57 1.81 -12.88 -5.25
N VAL A 58 3.00 -12.31 -5.50
CA VAL A 58 3.44 -11.05 -4.89
C VAL A 58 2.53 -9.90 -5.32
N ALA A 59 2.20 -9.83 -6.61
CA ALA A 59 1.23 -8.89 -7.16
C ALA A 59 -0.14 -9.00 -6.47
N ALA A 60 -0.72 -10.20 -6.41
CA ALA A 60 -2.04 -10.40 -5.80
C ALA A 60 -2.07 -9.96 -4.33
N HIS A 61 -1.00 -10.24 -3.58
CA HIS A 61 -0.88 -9.80 -2.19
C HIS A 61 -0.89 -8.27 -2.07
N TYR A 62 -0.06 -7.57 -2.83
CA TYR A 62 0.00 -6.11 -2.75
C TYR A 62 -1.24 -5.44 -3.35
N GLU A 63 -1.88 -6.02 -4.37
CA GLU A 63 -3.18 -5.58 -4.87
C GLU A 63 -4.27 -5.62 -3.78
N GLU A 64 -4.33 -6.71 -3.00
CA GLU A 64 -5.25 -6.84 -1.86
C GLU A 64 -4.96 -5.80 -0.78
N LYS A 65 -3.68 -5.63 -0.39
CA LYS A 65 -3.26 -4.64 0.62
C LYS A 65 -3.57 -3.20 0.20
N LEU A 66 -3.39 -2.89 -1.08
CA LEU A 66 -3.73 -1.59 -1.63
C LEU A 66 -5.23 -1.32 -1.56
N ALA A 67 -6.05 -2.32 -1.89
CA ALA A 67 -7.50 -2.21 -1.79
C ALA A 67 -7.97 -2.04 -0.32
N GLU A 68 -7.39 -2.80 0.62
CA GLU A 68 -7.64 -2.66 2.06
C GLU A 68 -7.30 -1.24 2.57
N ALA A 69 -6.23 -0.65 2.04
CA ALA A 69 -5.79 0.71 2.37
C ALA A 69 -6.57 1.81 1.61
N GLY A 70 -7.55 1.45 0.76
CA GLY A 70 -8.38 2.41 0.03
C GLY A 70 -7.77 2.94 -1.27
N TYR A 71 -6.64 2.40 -1.73
CA TYR A 71 -6.08 2.72 -3.03
C TYR A 71 -6.82 1.99 -4.15
N GLN A 72 -7.08 2.72 -5.22
CA GLN A 72 -7.66 2.19 -6.44
C GLN A 72 -6.61 2.14 -7.55
N THR A 73 -6.72 1.11 -8.39
CA THR A 73 -5.86 0.98 -9.57
C THR A 73 -6.49 1.73 -10.73
N VAL A 74 -5.81 2.74 -11.26
CA VAL A 74 -6.30 3.54 -12.40
C VAL A 74 -5.68 3.10 -13.74
N HIS A 75 -4.55 2.41 -13.69
CA HIS A 75 -3.89 1.84 -14.86
C HIS A 75 -3.04 0.63 -14.45
N ALA A 76 -3.02 -0.41 -15.28
CA ALA A 76 -2.17 -1.58 -15.08
C ALA A 76 -1.59 -2.10 -16.41
N THR A 77 -0.29 -2.39 -16.44
CA THR A 77 0.39 -3.04 -17.57
C THR A 77 1.01 -4.36 -17.10
N ARG A 78 0.89 -5.42 -17.91
CA ARG A 78 1.36 -6.80 -17.56
C ARG A 78 2.45 -7.39 -18.47
N ALA A 79 2.90 -6.64 -19.50
CA ALA A 79 3.70 -7.20 -20.59
C ALA A 79 5.14 -7.62 -20.22
N ALA A 80 5.67 -7.18 -19.07
CA ALA A 80 7.03 -7.50 -18.60
C ALA A 80 7.12 -7.61 -17.07
N GLY A 81 6.00 -7.98 -16.42
CA GLY A 81 5.75 -7.71 -15.01
C GLY A 81 4.49 -6.87 -14.86
N LEU A 82 4.07 -6.62 -13.62
CA LEU A 82 2.90 -5.81 -13.29
C LEU A 82 3.35 -4.40 -12.89
N THR A 83 2.91 -3.37 -13.61
CA THR A 83 3.05 -1.98 -13.16
C THR A 83 1.67 -1.37 -13.02
N MET A 84 1.39 -0.77 -11.87
CA MET A 84 0.11 -0.18 -11.51
C MET A 84 0.29 1.28 -11.09
N ILE A 85 -0.67 2.12 -11.52
CA ILE A 85 -0.83 3.48 -11.00
C ILE A 85 -1.96 3.46 -9.99
N LEU A 86 -1.70 4.03 -8.82
CA LEU A 86 -2.55 4.00 -7.64
C LEU A 86 -3.11 5.39 -7.34
N PHE A 87 -4.36 5.44 -6.88
CA PHE A 87 -5.03 6.68 -6.48
C PHE A 87 -5.89 6.45 -5.24
N ASP A 88 -5.77 7.31 -4.23
CA ASP A 88 -6.51 7.18 -2.96
C ASP A 88 -7.82 7.98 -2.91
N GLY A 89 -8.16 8.72 -3.96
CA GLY A 89 -9.34 9.60 -3.97
C GLY A 89 -9.10 10.99 -3.39
N HIS A 90 -7.98 11.22 -2.69
CA HIS A 90 -7.64 12.46 -2.00
C HIS A 90 -6.51 13.25 -2.68
N GLY A 91 -6.05 12.79 -3.85
CA GLY A 91 -5.02 13.44 -4.64
C GLY A 91 -3.66 12.76 -4.54
N GLN A 92 -3.48 11.80 -3.63
CA GLN A 92 -2.24 11.04 -3.55
C GLN A 92 -2.19 10.03 -4.70
N ARG A 93 -1.04 10.05 -5.39
CA ARG A 93 -0.73 9.08 -6.45
C ARG A 93 0.39 8.17 -5.98
N GLY A 94 0.33 6.92 -6.41
CA GLY A 94 1.39 5.96 -6.15
C GLY A 94 1.65 5.07 -7.36
N THR A 95 2.73 4.32 -7.26
CA THR A 95 3.06 3.27 -8.22
C THR A 95 3.41 2.00 -7.49
N LEU A 96 2.91 0.86 -7.98
CA LEU A 96 3.37 -0.47 -7.61
C LEU A 96 3.95 -1.10 -8.88
N ALA A 97 5.17 -1.61 -8.83
CA ALA A 97 5.73 -2.45 -9.87
C ALA A 97 6.19 -3.78 -9.28
N VAL A 98 5.88 -4.88 -9.96
CA VAL A 98 6.33 -6.23 -9.62
C VAL A 98 6.93 -6.83 -10.88
N ALA A 99 8.20 -7.19 -10.83
CA ALA A 99 8.92 -7.75 -11.96
C ALA A 99 9.80 -8.91 -11.50
N ALA A 100 10.11 -9.82 -12.41
CA ALA A 100 11.13 -10.83 -12.19
C ALA A 100 12.35 -10.49 -13.06
N GLU A 101 13.52 -10.39 -12.43
CA GLU A 101 14.83 -10.28 -13.10
C GLU A 101 15.75 -11.37 -12.58
N ASP A 102 16.47 -12.04 -13.49
CA ASP A 102 17.47 -13.07 -13.16
C ASP A 102 16.98 -14.19 -12.22
N GLY A 103 15.68 -14.51 -12.28
CA GLY A 103 15.05 -15.54 -11.43
C GLY A 103 14.65 -15.07 -10.03
N ALA A 104 14.82 -13.78 -9.73
CA ALA A 104 14.36 -13.14 -8.50
C ALA A 104 13.21 -12.15 -8.78
N THR A 105 12.24 -12.10 -7.88
CA THR A 105 11.11 -11.16 -7.94
C THR A 105 11.42 -9.92 -7.13
N GLY A 106 11.40 -8.78 -7.81
CA GLY A 106 11.50 -7.46 -7.20
C GLY A 106 10.14 -6.78 -7.14
N VAL A 107 9.94 -5.98 -6.09
CA VAL A 107 8.78 -5.09 -5.96
C VAL A 107 9.29 -3.68 -5.73
N SER A 108 8.68 -2.69 -6.39
CA SER A 108 8.81 -1.28 -6.03
C SER A 108 7.46 -0.68 -5.73
N ILE A 109 7.33 -0.01 -4.59
CA ILE A 109 6.12 0.70 -4.17
C ILE A 109 6.51 2.12 -3.83
N GLY A 110 5.85 3.10 -4.43
CA GLY A 110 6.16 4.51 -4.19
C GLY A 110 4.93 5.38 -4.14
N PHE A 111 4.97 6.42 -3.31
CA PHE A 111 3.96 7.48 -3.25
C PHE A 111 4.57 8.82 -3.62
N THR A 112 3.89 9.53 -4.52
CA THR A 112 4.17 10.94 -4.73
C THR A 112 3.46 11.74 -3.64
N ALA A 113 4.14 12.75 -3.09
CA ALA A 113 3.51 13.70 -2.18
C ALA A 113 2.29 14.37 -2.84
N PRO A 114 1.27 14.73 -2.06
CA PRO A 114 0.18 15.57 -2.53
C PRO A 114 0.66 16.95 -3.00
#